data_AF-A0A8S1BRV1-F1
#
_entry.id   AF-A0A8S1BRV1-F1
#
_cell.length_a   1.000
_cell.length_b   1.000
_cell.length_c   1.000
_cell.angle_alpha   90.00
_cell.angle_beta   90.00
_cell.angle_gamma   90.00
#
_symmetry.space_group_name_H-M   'P 1'
#
loop_
_entity.id
_entity.type
_entity.pdbx_description
1 polymer ?
#
loop_
_entity_poly.entity_id
_entity_poly.type
_entity_poly.pdbx_seq_one_letter_code
_entity_poly.pdbx_strand_id
1 'polypeptide(L)'
;MDKRPSNEDLAPPAKYRKKDGPLDLMDRSGIVTSCFVRRPENRGKMPVELIGSQYKEKLTAFLHRTVDVGTKWQDPASKMPEEQIRDQLRLFKEDIKFELTSQELEYIEFYLTEGITAKDVEQMPAHVWERAVAKTIQKYASDKRLQSLFAWLRKRAESDWDRGSREALLKEALREPWQQERLGVRKLPPPFPRIVIAGPAPWRQSFLEARNFCENSLMAASTVVLTMNPIWNRLLENYEFLSSQEIADNRPWYLYELEEKVITSLENARKRILHFIFRCAEHMWRHQKQWDKLLSREHGVSADMVRLLNCITSLTCRRLRVKTLATVDAWTKLILSYQPSDCAEEKERPKPLIKFKLDITVEQLGMEMIRAREFIASSVPRIFEVTKDLPSVGTIMFNPNHTYKKV
;
A
#
# COMPACT_ATOMS: atom_id res chain seq x y z
N MET A 1 -49.36 -10.98 -49.43
CA MET A 1 -48.09 -11.28 -48.75
C MET A 1 -48.08 -10.49 -47.45
N ASP A 2 -48.96 -10.82 -46.51
CA ASP A 2 -48.91 -11.93 -45.55
C ASP A 2 -48.44 -11.44 -44.17
N LYS A 3 -49.48 -11.19 -43.37
CA LYS A 3 -49.66 -11.33 -41.92
C LYS A 3 -48.42 -11.50 -41.03
N ARG A 4 -48.30 -10.63 -40.02
CA ARG A 4 -47.70 -10.99 -38.72
C ARG A 4 -48.43 -12.18 -38.11
N PRO A 5 -47.73 -12.92 -37.23
CA PRO A 5 -48.26 -13.04 -35.88
C PRO A 5 -47.20 -12.80 -34.79
N SER A 6 -47.72 -12.33 -33.65
CA SER A 6 -47.14 -12.36 -32.32
C SER A 6 -47.40 -13.72 -31.63
N ASN A 7 -46.52 -14.14 -30.73
CA ASN A 7 -46.74 -14.83 -29.44
C ASN A 7 -45.36 -15.19 -28.88
N GLU A 8 -45.01 -14.77 -27.65
CA GLU A 8 -45.25 -15.48 -26.39
C GLU A 8 -44.59 -16.87 -26.33
N ASP A 9 -44.00 -17.15 -25.15
CA ASP A 9 -43.39 -18.39 -24.67
C ASP A 9 -41.94 -18.72 -25.09
N LEU A 10 -41.01 -18.46 -24.17
CA LEU A 10 -39.81 -19.29 -23.99
C LEU A 10 -39.39 -19.28 -22.51
N ALA A 11 -40.13 -20.04 -21.71
CA ALA A 11 -39.61 -20.64 -20.49
C ALA A 11 -38.57 -21.75 -20.86
N PRO A 12 -37.65 -22.11 -19.94
CA PRO A 12 -36.34 -22.65 -20.29
C PRO A 12 -36.30 -24.19 -20.27
N PRO A 13 -35.33 -24.81 -20.97
CA PRO A 13 -34.85 -26.12 -20.58
C PRO A 13 -33.32 -26.13 -20.46
N ALA A 14 -32.65 -26.97 -19.68
CA ALA A 14 -33.03 -27.90 -18.63
C ALA A 14 -31.72 -28.33 -17.96
N LYS A 15 -31.77 -28.50 -16.63
CA LYS A 15 -31.12 -29.56 -15.85
C LYS A 15 -29.74 -30.05 -16.31
N TYR A 16 -28.68 -29.63 -15.62
CA TYR A 16 -27.47 -30.46 -15.51
C TYR A 16 -27.70 -31.60 -14.53
N ARG A 17 -27.72 -32.78 -15.15
CA ARG A 17 -27.68 -34.14 -14.64
C ARG A 17 -26.68 -34.31 -13.48
N LYS A 18 -27.17 -34.86 -12.37
CA LYS A 18 -26.35 -35.70 -11.46
C LYS A 18 -25.91 -36.95 -12.23
N LYS A 19 -24.61 -37.25 -12.24
CA LYS A 19 -24.07 -38.62 -12.30
C LYS A 19 -22.73 -38.70 -11.56
N ASP A 20 -22.82 -39.30 -10.37
CA ASP A 20 -22.03 -40.41 -9.84
C ASP A 20 -20.50 -40.30 -9.65
N GLY A 21 -20.08 -40.36 -8.37
CA GLY A 21 -18.73 -40.71 -7.90
C GLY A 21 -18.08 -39.65 -7.00
N PRO A 22 -17.57 -39.98 -5.79
CA PRO A 22 -16.96 -38.99 -4.90
C PRO A 22 -15.57 -38.65 -5.44
N LEU A 23 -15.43 -37.48 -6.06
CA LEU A 23 -14.10 -36.89 -6.22
C LEU A 23 -13.70 -36.32 -4.86
N ASP A 24 -12.96 -37.13 -4.12
CA ASP A 24 -12.06 -36.72 -3.05
C ASP A 24 -11.04 -35.72 -3.64
N LEU A 25 -11.44 -34.45 -3.75
CA LEU A 25 -10.61 -33.34 -4.26
C LEU A 25 -10.11 -32.42 -3.15
N MET A 26 -10.08 -32.92 -1.92
CA MET A 26 -9.39 -32.32 -0.80
C MET A 26 -8.47 -33.38 -0.24
N ASP A 27 -7.28 -33.52 -0.84
CA ASP A 27 -6.17 -34.12 -0.12
C ASP A 27 -5.91 -33.25 1.12
N ARG A 28 -6.43 -33.73 2.26
CA ARG A 28 -6.37 -33.07 3.57
C ARG A 28 -4.94 -32.98 4.12
N SER A 29 -3.93 -33.44 3.37
CA SER A 29 -2.52 -33.40 3.76
C SER A 29 -1.79 -32.10 3.37
N GLY A 30 -2.38 -31.24 2.51
CA GLY A 30 -1.70 -30.04 1.99
C GLY A 30 -1.91 -28.74 2.78
N ILE A 31 -2.91 -28.66 3.67
CA ILE A 31 -3.14 -27.47 4.51
C ILE A 31 -2.31 -27.60 5.78
N VAL A 32 -0.99 -27.52 5.62
CA VAL A 32 -0.12 -27.22 6.76
C VAL A 32 -0.32 -25.73 7.06
N THR A 33 -1.14 -25.47 8.08
CA THR A 33 -1.17 -24.24 8.86
C THR A 33 0.21 -23.97 9.45
N SER A 34 1.15 -23.48 8.64
CA SER A 34 2.48 -23.06 9.10
C SER A 34 2.46 -21.60 9.56
N CYS A 35 1.69 -21.33 10.62
CA CYS A 35 1.97 -20.18 11.51
C CYS A 35 2.89 -20.56 12.68
N PHE A 36 3.33 -21.82 12.74
CA PHE A 36 4.41 -22.28 13.59
C PHE A 36 5.31 -23.21 12.78
N VAL A 37 6.45 -22.72 12.31
CA VAL A 37 7.56 -23.61 11.97
C VAL A 37 7.97 -24.26 13.29
N ARG A 38 7.56 -25.52 13.50
CA ARG A 38 8.16 -26.38 14.54
C ARG A 38 9.66 -26.37 14.28
N ARG A 39 10.43 -25.80 15.21
CA ARG A 39 11.87 -26.08 15.26
C ARG A 39 12.01 -27.58 15.56
N PRO A 40 12.70 -28.37 14.72
CA PRO A 40 12.99 -29.76 15.08
C PRO A 40 13.92 -29.76 16.31
N GLU A 41 13.48 -30.40 17.39
CA GLU A 41 14.12 -30.43 18.71
C GLU A 41 15.42 -31.22 18.81
N ASN A 42 15.92 -31.80 17.71
CA ASN A 42 17.14 -32.61 17.74
C ASN A 42 18.20 -32.08 16.77
N ARG A 43 19.07 -31.19 17.26
CA ARG A 43 20.47 -31.16 16.84
C ARG A 43 21.34 -30.97 18.07
N GLY A 44 22.19 -31.97 18.33
CA GLY A 44 23.26 -31.88 19.29
C GLY A 44 24.05 -30.58 19.09
N LYS A 45 24.53 -30.02 20.21
CA LYS A 45 25.30 -28.77 20.27
C LYS A 45 26.42 -28.83 19.22
N MET A 46 26.24 -28.12 18.11
CA MET A 46 27.29 -27.98 17.12
C MET A 46 28.41 -27.10 17.70
N PRO A 47 29.69 -27.49 17.55
CA PRO A 47 30.80 -26.70 18.06
C PRO A 47 30.80 -25.30 17.43
N VAL A 48 31.07 -24.30 18.25
CA VAL A 48 31.02 -22.86 17.93
C VAL A 48 31.87 -22.51 16.70
N GLU A 49 32.92 -23.28 16.44
CA GLU A 49 33.80 -23.15 15.28
C GLU A 49 33.09 -23.45 13.95
N LEU A 50 32.12 -24.39 13.93
CA LEU A 50 31.33 -24.70 12.74
C LEU A 50 30.25 -23.65 12.45
N ILE A 51 29.78 -22.95 13.50
CA ILE A 51 28.88 -21.79 13.35
C ILE A 51 29.65 -20.63 12.73
N GLY A 52 30.90 -20.42 13.17
CA GLY A 52 31.80 -19.43 12.60
C GLY A 52 32.14 -19.70 11.14
N SER A 53 32.43 -20.94 10.76
CA SER A 53 32.70 -21.29 9.35
C SER A 53 31.47 -21.11 8.46
N GLN A 54 30.29 -21.56 8.89
CA GLN A 54 29.04 -21.37 8.15
C GLN A 54 28.63 -19.89 8.05
N TYR A 55 28.92 -19.07 9.07
CA TYR A 55 28.71 -17.63 8.99
C TYR A 55 29.67 -16.98 8.01
N LYS A 56 30.94 -17.39 8.01
CA LYS A 56 31.95 -16.89 7.08
C LYS A 56 31.63 -17.27 5.65
N GLU A 57 31.15 -18.49 5.41
CA GLU A 57 30.68 -18.99 4.12
C GLU A 57 29.40 -18.28 3.64
N LYS A 58 28.46 -18.00 4.55
CA LYS A 58 27.27 -17.20 4.24
C LYS A 58 27.62 -15.73 4.00
N LEU A 59 28.62 -15.19 4.69
CA LEU A 59 29.13 -13.84 4.49
C LEU A 59 29.90 -13.73 3.18
N THR A 60 30.73 -14.70 2.81
CA THR A 60 31.38 -14.72 1.48
C THR A 60 30.36 -14.97 0.39
N ALA A 61 29.38 -15.85 0.58
CA ALA A 61 28.27 -16.01 -0.37
C ALA A 61 27.43 -14.73 -0.50
N PHE A 62 27.18 -14.02 0.60
CA PHE A 62 26.52 -12.72 0.60
C PHE A 62 27.36 -11.65 -0.09
N LEU A 63 28.67 -11.61 0.17
CA LEU A 63 29.61 -10.68 -0.46
C LEU A 63 29.75 -10.94 -1.96
N HIS A 64 29.87 -12.20 -2.38
CA HIS A 64 29.83 -12.58 -3.80
C HIS A 64 28.49 -12.22 -4.44
N ARG A 65 27.36 -12.39 -3.72
CA ARG A 65 26.05 -11.92 -4.19
C ARG A 65 25.99 -10.39 -4.31
N THR A 66 26.61 -9.64 -3.41
CA THR A 66 26.65 -8.16 -3.51
C THR A 66 27.59 -7.65 -4.60
N VAL A 67 28.67 -8.38 -4.91
CA VAL A 67 29.61 -8.06 -5.99
C VAL A 67 28.99 -8.40 -7.36
N ASP A 68 28.28 -9.53 -7.48
CA ASP A 68 27.48 -9.86 -8.68
C ASP A 68 26.27 -8.94 -8.88
N VAL A 69 25.72 -8.40 -7.79
CA VAL A 69 24.67 -7.38 -7.85
C VAL A 69 25.23 -6.08 -8.44
N GLY A 70 26.47 -5.70 -8.10
CA GLY A 70 27.21 -4.56 -8.70
C GLY A 70 27.32 -4.59 -10.23
N THR A 71 27.56 -5.77 -10.82
CA THR A 71 27.68 -5.95 -12.27
C THR A 71 26.34 -6.19 -12.98
N LYS A 72 25.29 -6.59 -12.25
CA LYS A 72 23.91 -6.76 -12.77
C LYS A 72 23.05 -5.50 -12.73
N TRP A 73 23.50 -4.39 -12.16
CA TRP A 73 22.77 -3.11 -12.19
C TRP A 73 22.85 -2.36 -13.52
N GLN A 74 23.29 -3.00 -14.61
CA GLN A 74 22.93 -2.52 -15.94
C GLN A 74 21.47 -2.88 -16.19
N ASP A 75 20.58 -2.00 -15.75
CA ASP A 75 19.18 -2.00 -16.15
C ASP A 75 19.14 -2.04 -17.69
N PRO A 76 18.64 -3.10 -18.35
CA PRO A 76 18.62 -3.19 -19.81
C PRO A 76 17.77 -2.08 -20.45
N ALA A 77 16.99 -1.35 -19.65
CA ALA A 77 16.20 -0.20 -20.05
C ALA A 77 16.82 1.17 -19.71
N SER A 78 17.96 1.24 -19.02
CA SER A 78 18.68 2.50 -18.81
C SER A 78 19.55 2.81 -20.02
N LYS A 79 18.91 3.40 -21.04
CA LYS A 79 19.60 3.94 -22.21
C LYS A 79 20.66 4.95 -21.77
N MET A 80 21.84 4.90 -22.39
CA MET A 80 22.87 5.90 -22.17
C MET A 80 22.34 7.29 -22.53
N PRO A 81 22.81 8.37 -21.89
CA PRO A 81 22.41 9.74 -22.23
C PRO A 81 22.49 10.04 -23.73
N GLU A 82 23.53 9.53 -24.40
CA GLU A 82 23.75 9.69 -25.84
C GLU A 82 22.67 9.00 -26.70
N GLU A 83 22.20 7.83 -26.26
CA GLU A 83 21.12 7.09 -26.92
C GLU A 83 19.78 7.80 -26.72
N GLN A 84 19.53 8.34 -25.52
CA GLN A 84 18.34 9.13 -25.24
C GLN A 84 18.28 10.40 -26.10
N ILE A 85 19.41 11.10 -26.22
CA ILE A 85 19.55 12.27 -27.11
C ILE A 85 19.25 11.86 -28.56
N ARG A 86 19.85 10.77 -29.04
CA ARG A 86 19.68 10.29 -30.42
C ARG A 86 18.22 9.94 -30.71
N ASP A 87 17.56 9.24 -29.80
CA ASP A 87 16.16 8.85 -29.93
C ASP A 87 15.22 10.07 -29.91
N GLN A 88 15.44 11.02 -29.01
CA GLN A 88 14.63 12.24 -28.94
C GLN A 88 14.83 13.14 -30.17
N LEU A 89 16.06 13.26 -30.68
CA LEU A 89 16.34 13.97 -31.92
C LEU A 89 15.74 13.26 -33.13
N ARG A 90 15.72 11.91 -33.14
CA ARG A 90 15.05 11.13 -34.18
C ARG A 90 13.54 11.38 -34.17
N LEU A 91 12.89 11.26 -33.01
CA LEU A 91 11.46 11.54 -32.88
C LEU A 91 11.12 12.97 -33.30
N PHE A 92 11.94 13.94 -32.90
CA PHE A 92 11.75 15.33 -33.33
C PHE A 92 11.86 15.52 -34.84
N LYS A 93 12.80 14.84 -35.50
CA LYS A 93 12.90 14.82 -36.97
C LYS A 93 11.71 14.13 -37.63
N GLU A 94 11.19 13.07 -37.03
CA GLU A 94 9.98 12.37 -37.52
C GLU A 94 8.71 13.22 -37.35
N ASP A 95 8.63 14.03 -36.29
CA ASP A 95 7.54 14.97 -36.04
C ASP A 95 7.60 16.18 -36.98
N ILE A 96 8.79 16.65 -37.34
CA ILE A 96 9.01 17.70 -38.34
C ILE A 96 8.95 17.06 -39.73
N LYS A 97 7.73 16.84 -40.22
CA LYS A 97 7.49 16.30 -41.57
C LYS A 97 7.69 17.31 -42.71
N PHE A 98 8.21 18.50 -42.42
CA PHE A 98 8.31 19.58 -43.40
C PHE A 98 9.67 20.26 -43.32
N GLU A 99 10.27 20.48 -44.48
CA GLU A 99 11.50 21.26 -44.64
C GLU A 99 11.11 22.66 -45.14
N LEU A 100 11.60 23.71 -44.48
CA LEU A 100 11.49 25.08 -44.99
C LEU A 100 12.43 25.23 -46.18
N THR A 101 11.95 25.89 -47.23
CA THR A 101 12.78 26.26 -48.38
C THR A 101 13.74 27.39 -47.98
N SER A 102 14.93 27.48 -48.57
CA SER A 102 15.88 28.58 -48.31
C SER A 102 15.26 29.97 -48.50
N GLN A 103 14.36 30.12 -49.48
CA GLN A 103 13.61 31.36 -49.71
C GLN A 103 12.64 31.70 -48.57
N GLU A 104 12.00 30.70 -47.97
CA GLU A 104 11.10 30.92 -46.82
C GLU A 104 11.88 31.38 -45.59
N LEU A 105 13.11 30.88 -45.40
CA LEU A 105 14.00 31.34 -44.33
C LEU A 105 14.43 32.79 -44.51
N GLU A 106 14.78 33.18 -45.75
CA GLU A 106 15.12 34.57 -46.09
C GLU A 106 13.94 35.52 -45.84
N TYR A 107 12.72 35.12 -46.22
CA TYR A 107 11.52 35.92 -45.93
C TYR A 107 11.23 36.02 -44.43
N ILE A 108 11.38 34.93 -43.67
CA ILE A 108 11.22 34.96 -42.22
C ILE A 108 12.24 35.92 -41.61
N GLU A 109 13.52 35.85 -42.00
CA GLU A 109 14.55 36.74 -41.51
C GLU A 109 14.26 38.20 -41.86
N PHE A 110 13.78 38.47 -43.08
CA PHE A 110 13.34 39.80 -43.50
C PHE A 110 12.20 40.34 -42.62
N TYR A 111 11.15 39.55 -42.34
CA TYR A 111 10.04 40.01 -41.49
C TYR A 111 10.47 40.23 -40.03
N LEU A 112 11.40 39.43 -39.52
CA LEU A 112 11.91 39.58 -38.15
C LEU A 112 12.85 40.77 -37.99
N THR A 113 13.52 41.21 -39.06
CA THR A 113 14.51 42.31 -39.00
C THR A 113 13.96 43.65 -39.51
N GLU A 114 13.37 43.67 -40.70
CA GLU A 114 12.98 44.89 -41.42
C GLU A 114 11.47 45.01 -41.64
N GLY A 115 10.77 43.90 -41.91
CA GLY A 115 9.38 43.91 -42.35
C GLY A 115 8.36 44.30 -41.27
N ILE A 116 8.63 43.97 -40.00
CA ILE A 116 7.82 44.41 -38.86
C ILE A 116 8.55 45.58 -38.19
N THR A 117 7.92 46.75 -38.18
CA THR A 117 8.56 47.94 -37.60
C THR A 117 8.41 47.97 -36.09
N ALA A 118 9.34 48.65 -35.41
CA ALA A 118 9.30 48.82 -33.95
C ALA A 118 8.06 49.58 -33.43
N LYS A 119 7.25 50.17 -34.34
CA LYS A 119 5.96 50.80 -34.00
C LYS A 119 4.82 49.79 -33.93
N ASP A 120 4.97 48.67 -34.64
CA ASP A 120 3.97 47.60 -34.72
C ASP A 120 4.11 46.60 -33.55
N VAL A 121 5.17 46.74 -32.76
CA VAL A 121 5.55 45.84 -31.67
C VAL A 121 5.45 46.57 -30.33
N GLU A 122 4.82 45.93 -29.36
CA GLU A 122 4.77 46.46 -27.99
C GLU A 122 6.15 46.39 -27.34
N GLN A 123 6.67 47.55 -26.93
CA GLN A 123 7.93 47.63 -26.19
C GLN A 123 7.83 46.89 -24.86
N MET A 124 8.94 46.32 -24.40
CA MET A 124 8.98 45.57 -23.14
C MET A 124 8.48 46.44 -21.98
N PRO A 125 7.38 46.05 -21.29
CA PRO A 125 6.88 46.82 -20.17
C PRO A 125 7.89 46.82 -19.00
N ALA A 126 8.12 47.98 -18.38
CA ALA A 126 9.13 48.14 -17.33
C ALA A 126 8.96 47.16 -16.15
N HIS A 127 7.70 46.85 -15.80
CA HIS A 127 7.37 45.93 -14.70
C HIS A 127 7.83 44.48 -14.96
N VAL A 128 7.99 44.05 -16.22
CA VAL A 128 8.46 42.70 -16.57
C VAL A 128 9.92 42.53 -16.17
N TRP A 129 10.74 43.54 -16.47
CA TRP A 129 12.15 43.58 -16.05
C TRP A 129 12.27 43.61 -14.53
N GLU A 130 11.53 44.48 -13.86
CA GLU A 130 11.55 44.61 -12.40
C GLU A 130 11.18 43.28 -11.71
N ARG A 131 10.16 42.58 -12.21
CA ARG A 131 9.76 41.26 -11.72
C ARG A 131 10.84 40.20 -11.95
N ALA A 132 11.49 40.20 -13.11
CA ALA A 132 12.56 39.25 -13.41
C ALA A 132 13.79 39.46 -12.50
N VAL A 133 14.16 40.72 -12.26
CA VAL A 133 15.25 41.08 -11.34
C VAL A 133 14.90 40.68 -9.90
N ALA A 134 13.68 40.97 -9.44
CA ALA A 134 13.22 40.62 -8.10
C ALA A 134 13.23 39.11 -7.83
N LYS A 135 12.85 38.27 -8.82
CA LYS A 135 12.84 36.82 -8.66
C LYS A 135 14.23 36.17 -8.67
N THR A 136 15.15 36.70 -9.45
CA THR A 136 16.33 35.93 -9.86
C THR A 136 17.63 36.46 -9.25
N ILE A 137 17.77 37.80 -9.13
CA ILE A 137 19.07 38.43 -8.87
C ILE A 137 18.98 39.63 -7.89
N GLN A 138 17.89 39.74 -7.11
CA GLN A 138 17.62 40.88 -6.22
C GLN A 138 18.79 41.23 -5.29
N LYS A 139 19.54 40.21 -4.83
CA LYS A 139 20.71 40.38 -3.95
C LYS A 139 21.89 41.11 -4.61
N TYR A 140 22.03 41.04 -5.93
CA TYR A 140 23.16 41.62 -6.66
C TYR A 140 22.79 42.88 -7.44
N ALA A 141 21.51 43.23 -7.52
CA ALA A 141 21.01 44.41 -8.25
C ALA A 141 21.60 45.74 -7.74
N SER A 142 21.99 45.81 -6.46
CA SER A 142 22.57 47.00 -5.83
C SER A 142 24.11 47.09 -5.93
N ASP A 143 24.79 46.05 -6.46
CA ASP A 143 26.24 46.05 -6.57
C ASP A 143 26.69 46.98 -7.70
N LYS A 144 27.49 48.00 -7.37
CA LYS A 144 28.05 48.97 -8.34
C LYS A 144 28.92 48.31 -9.40
N ARG A 145 29.59 47.18 -9.09
CA ARG A 145 30.48 46.48 -10.02
C ARG A 145 29.72 45.78 -11.15
N LEU A 146 28.46 45.43 -10.91
CA LEU A 146 27.63 44.68 -11.85
C LEU A 146 26.69 45.57 -12.67
N GLN A 147 26.67 46.89 -12.44
CA GLN A 147 25.77 47.82 -13.13
C GLN A 147 25.96 47.80 -14.65
N SER A 148 27.20 47.69 -15.14
CA SER A 148 27.48 47.55 -16.57
C SER A 148 26.92 46.26 -17.16
N LEU A 149 27.04 45.14 -16.43
CA LEU A 149 26.45 43.85 -16.81
C LEU A 149 24.93 43.92 -16.79
N PHE A 150 24.32 44.56 -15.80
CA PHE A 150 22.86 44.75 -15.75
C PHE A 150 22.35 45.63 -16.89
N ALA A 151 23.07 46.70 -17.25
CA ALA A 151 22.72 47.53 -18.40
C ALA A 151 22.80 46.73 -19.72
N TRP A 152 23.84 45.90 -19.88
CA TRP A 152 23.97 45.02 -21.04
C TRP A 152 22.87 43.94 -21.08
N LEU A 153 22.59 43.29 -19.95
CA LEU A 153 21.53 42.29 -19.82
C LEU A 153 20.15 42.88 -20.08
N ARG A 154 19.90 44.11 -19.62
CA ARG A 154 18.65 44.82 -19.89
C ARG A 154 18.49 45.07 -21.38
N LYS A 155 19.51 45.63 -22.03
CA LYS A 155 19.51 45.85 -23.48
C LYS A 155 19.32 44.54 -24.25
N ARG A 156 19.92 43.44 -23.75
CA ARG A 156 19.75 42.12 -24.35
C ARG A 156 18.32 41.60 -24.18
N ALA A 157 17.73 41.74 -22.99
CA ALA A 157 16.35 41.37 -22.74
C ALA A 157 15.35 42.19 -23.57
N GLU A 158 15.59 43.50 -23.73
CA GLU A 158 14.79 44.36 -24.61
C GLU A 158 14.87 43.90 -26.08
N SER A 159 16.06 43.54 -26.55
CA SER A 159 16.26 42.99 -27.90
C SER A 159 15.60 41.62 -28.08
N ASP A 160 15.69 40.74 -27.09
CA ASP A 160 15.08 39.41 -27.13
C ASP A 160 13.55 39.51 -27.04
N TRP A 161 13.03 40.50 -26.30
CA TRP A 161 11.59 40.83 -26.26
C TRP A 161 11.07 41.32 -27.60
N ASP A 162 11.76 42.27 -28.24
CA ASP A 162 11.39 42.78 -29.56
C ASP A 162 11.35 41.62 -30.58
N ARG A 163 12.42 40.82 -30.63
CA ARG A 163 12.48 39.65 -31.51
C ARG A 163 11.36 38.64 -31.24
N GLY A 164 11.14 38.27 -29.97
CA GLY A 164 10.09 37.31 -29.60
C GLY A 164 8.69 37.82 -29.93
N SER A 165 8.48 39.14 -29.81
CA SER A 165 7.20 39.78 -30.14
C SER A 165 6.96 39.79 -31.65
N ARG A 166 7.98 40.06 -32.46
CA ARG A 166 7.93 39.93 -33.93
C ARG A 166 7.67 38.50 -34.36
N GLU A 167 8.33 37.52 -33.75
CA GLU A 167 8.10 36.09 -34.00
C GLU A 167 6.65 35.69 -33.65
N ALA A 168 6.11 36.19 -32.53
CA ALA A 168 4.73 35.94 -32.14
C ALA A 168 3.71 36.57 -33.10
N LEU A 169 3.95 37.81 -33.54
CA LEU A 169 3.11 38.50 -34.51
C LEU A 169 3.09 37.76 -35.85
N LEU A 170 4.27 37.37 -36.35
CA LEU A 170 4.40 36.60 -37.58
C LEU A 170 3.71 35.24 -37.44
N LYS A 171 3.80 34.59 -36.28
CA LYS A 171 3.11 33.32 -36.01
C LYS A 171 1.59 33.45 -36.04
N GLU A 172 1.05 34.53 -35.49
CA GLU A 172 -0.40 34.79 -35.53
C GLU A 172 -0.86 35.12 -36.96
N ALA A 173 -0.09 35.90 -37.72
CA ALA A 173 -0.36 36.19 -39.13
C ALA A 173 -0.43 34.90 -39.97
N LEU A 174 0.53 33.99 -39.76
CA LEU A 174 0.61 32.71 -40.46
C LEU A 174 -0.48 31.70 -40.07
N ARG A 175 -1.42 32.04 -39.16
CA ARG A 175 -2.58 31.19 -38.87
C ARG A 175 -3.54 31.13 -40.07
N GLU A 176 -3.63 32.20 -40.85
CA GLU A 176 -4.56 32.32 -41.99
C GLU A 176 -3.90 31.89 -43.32
N PRO A 177 -4.50 30.95 -44.10
CA PRO A 177 -3.89 30.42 -45.32
C PRO A 177 -3.58 31.47 -46.40
N TRP A 178 -4.43 32.48 -46.55
CA TRP A 178 -4.21 33.57 -47.51
C TRP A 178 -3.03 34.47 -47.12
N GLN A 179 -2.71 34.59 -45.83
CA GLN A 179 -1.53 35.32 -45.37
C GLN A 179 -0.25 34.53 -45.63
N GLN A 180 -0.30 33.20 -45.56
CA GLN A 180 0.84 32.34 -45.89
C GLN A 180 1.26 32.53 -47.36
N GLU A 181 0.28 32.55 -48.28
CA GLU A 181 0.55 32.80 -49.71
C GLU A 181 1.05 34.23 -49.96
N ARG A 182 0.45 35.24 -49.31
CA ARG A 182 0.87 36.64 -49.45
C ARG A 182 2.28 36.89 -48.92
N LEU A 183 2.63 36.30 -47.77
CA LEU A 183 3.93 36.49 -47.12
C LEU A 183 5.01 35.58 -47.71
N GLY A 184 4.65 34.60 -48.53
CA GLY A 184 5.58 33.63 -49.12
C GLY A 184 6.17 32.67 -48.09
N VAL A 185 5.53 32.52 -46.93
CA VAL A 185 5.99 31.68 -45.82
C VAL A 185 4.86 30.75 -45.42
N ARG A 186 5.07 29.44 -45.48
CA ARG A 186 4.02 28.48 -45.07
C ARG A 186 3.92 28.35 -43.57
N LYS A 187 5.06 28.21 -42.88
CA LYS A 187 5.14 27.99 -41.43
C LYS A 187 6.49 28.50 -40.90
N LEU A 188 6.51 28.87 -39.62
CA LEU A 188 7.75 29.19 -38.92
C LEU A 188 8.55 27.93 -38.57
N PRO A 189 9.89 28.03 -38.46
CA PRO A 189 10.71 26.95 -37.96
C PRO A 189 10.26 26.54 -36.55
N PRO A 190 10.16 25.22 -36.26
CA PRO A 190 9.82 24.75 -34.93
C PRO A 190 10.92 25.16 -33.93
N PRO A 191 10.56 25.44 -32.67
CA PRO A 191 11.55 25.74 -31.65
C PRO A 191 12.49 24.55 -31.45
N PHE A 192 13.74 24.82 -31.05
CA PHE A 192 14.73 23.78 -30.78
C PHE A 192 14.18 22.72 -29.81
N PRO A 193 14.40 21.41 -30.05
CA PRO A 193 13.81 20.36 -29.24
C PRO A 193 14.28 20.47 -27.80
N ARG A 194 13.33 20.39 -26.87
CA ARG A 194 13.66 20.25 -25.45
C ARG A 194 14.03 18.80 -25.18
N ILE A 195 15.32 18.54 -25.11
CA ILE A 195 15.85 17.20 -24.83
C ILE A 195 15.85 17.00 -23.31
N VAL A 196 15.14 15.99 -22.82
CA VAL A 196 15.10 15.61 -21.41
C VAL A 196 15.87 14.31 -21.24
N ILE A 197 17.06 14.42 -20.66
CA ILE A 197 17.92 13.27 -20.38
C ILE A 197 17.60 12.79 -18.96
N ALA A 198 17.13 11.55 -18.85
CA ALA A 198 16.96 10.89 -17.56
C ALA A 198 18.23 10.09 -17.26
N GLY A 199 18.91 10.40 -16.16
CA GLY A 199 20.03 9.57 -15.70
C GLY A 199 19.58 8.13 -15.44
N PRO A 200 20.46 7.14 -15.62
CA PRO A 200 20.17 5.76 -15.22
C PRO A 200 19.82 5.77 -13.73
N ALA A 201 18.60 5.41 -13.39
CA ALA A 201 18.16 5.31 -12.01
C ALA A 201 18.49 3.89 -11.54
N PRO A 202 19.61 3.66 -10.83
CA PRO A 202 20.06 2.30 -10.49
C PRO A 202 19.03 1.55 -9.62
N TRP A 203 18.14 2.28 -8.94
CA TRP A 203 17.06 1.72 -8.13
C TRP A 203 15.77 1.44 -8.89
N ARG A 204 15.65 1.74 -10.20
CA ARG A 204 14.38 1.63 -10.92
C ARG A 204 13.91 0.18 -10.98
N GLN A 205 14.81 -0.73 -11.33
CA GLN A 205 14.49 -2.15 -11.41
C GLN A 205 14.12 -2.73 -10.04
N SER A 206 14.91 -2.44 -9.01
CA SER A 206 14.61 -2.87 -7.64
C SER A 206 13.31 -2.27 -7.10
N PHE A 207 13.00 -1.02 -7.46
CA PHE A 207 11.72 -0.41 -7.16
C PHE A 207 10.56 -1.12 -7.86
N LEU A 208 10.69 -1.41 -9.16
CA LEU A 208 9.65 -2.12 -9.92
C LEU A 208 9.43 -3.54 -9.39
N GLU A 209 10.50 -4.25 -9.03
CA GLU A 209 10.43 -5.57 -8.41
C GLU A 209 9.76 -5.52 -7.04
N ALA A 210 10.16 -4.57 -6.18
CA ALA A 210 9.53 -4.37 -4.88
C ALA A 210 8.04 -4.00 -5.02
N ARG A 211 7.71 -3.15 -5.98
CA ARG A 211 6.33 -2.77 -6.31
C ARG A 211 5.52 -3.99 -6.76
N ASN A 212 6.03 -4.75 -7.72
CA ASN A 212 5.38 -5.97 -8.22
C ASN A 212 5.18 -7.00 -7.11
N PHE A 213 6.15 -7.12 -6.19
CA PHE A 213 6.03 -7.97 -5.01
C PHE A 213 4.90 -7.47 -4.08
N CYS A 214 4.84 -6.17 -3.80
CA CYS A 214 3.79 -5.58 -2.96
C CYS A 214 2.40 -5.72 -3.59
N GLU A 215 2.27 -5.54 -4.90
CA GLU A 215 1.01 -5.63 -5.62
C GLU A 215 0.52 -7.08 -5.76
N ASN A 216 1.39 -8.01 -6.16
CA ASN A 216 0.97 -9.38 -6.51
C ASN A 216 1.10 -10.39 -5.36
N SER A 217 2.13 -10.24 -4.50
CA SER A 217 2.38 -11.18 -3.40
C SER A 217 1.71 -10.74 -2.11
N LEU A 218 1.83 -9.45 -1.76
CA LEU A 218 1.19 -8.89 -0.56
C LEU A 218 -0.25 -8.42 -0.79
N MET A 219 -0.68 -8.30 -2.06
CA MET A 219 -2.01 -7.78 -2.42
C MET A 219 -2.30 -6.40 -1.80
N ALA A 220 -1.25 -5.59 -1.58
CA ALA A 220 -1.35 -4.33 -0.85
C ALA A 220 -2.25 -3.30 -1.55
N ALA A 221 -2.29 -3.35 -2.89
CA ALA A 221 -3.15 -2.50 -3.72
C ALA A 221 -4.54 -3.12 -3.99
N SER A 222 -4.86 -4.29 -3.43
CA SER A 222 -6.16 -4.92 -3.63
C SER A 222 -7.26 -4.09 -2.97
N THR A 223 -8.26 -3.67 -3.78
CA THR A 223 -9.41 -2.90 -3.29
C THR A 223 -10.20 -3.67 -2.23
N VAL A 224 -10.23 -5.00 -2.31
CA VAL A 224 -10.89 -5.85 -1.31
C VAL A 224 -10.19 -5.72 0.04
N VAL A 225 -8.86 -5.84 0.07
CA VAL A 225 -8.07 -5.71 1.31
C VAL A 225 -8.22 -4.30 1.89
N LEU A 226 -8.16 -3.27 1.04
CA LEU A 226 -8.29 -1.87 1.48
C LEU A 226 -9.68 -1.58 2.08
N THR A 227 -10.75 -2.09 1.47
CA THR A 227 -12.11 -1.90 1.98
C THR A 227 -12.43 -2.74 3.23
N MET A 228 -11.63 -3.77 3.52
CA MET A 228 -11.73 -4.54 4.76
C MET A 228 -11.08 -3.86 5.96
N ASN A 229 -10.12 -2.94 5.76
CA ASN A 229 -9.43 -2.22 6.84
C ASN A 229 -10.38 -1.56 7.87
N PRO A 230 -11.43 -0.82 7.47
CA PRO A 230 -12.38 -0.25 8.43
C PRO A 230 -13.09 -1.31 9.29
N ILE A 231 -13.34 -2.50 8.74
CA ILE A 231 -13.99 -3.60 9.47
C ILE A 231 -13.02 -4.17 10.51
N TRP A 232 -11.75 -4.37 10.15
CA TRP A 232 -10.69 -4.76 11.08
C TRP A 232 -10.53 -3.74 12.22
N ASN A 233 -10.43 -2.45 11.90
CA ASN A 233 -10.21 -1.40 12.89
C ASN A 233 -11.37 -1.29 13.88
N ARG A 234 -12.62 -1.24 13.39
CA ARG A 234 -13.81 -1.12 14.25
C ARG A 234 -13.95 -2.25 15.27
N LEU A 235 -13.48 -3.46 14.94
CA LEU A 235 -13.68 -4.63 15.79
C LEU A 235 -12.48 -4.96 16.68
N LEU A 236 -11.26 -4.63 16.26
CA LEU A 236 -10.06 -4.97 17.03
C LEU A 236 -9.49 -3.79 17.82
N GLU A 237 -9.71 -2.55 17.39
CA GLU A 237 -9.28 -1.37 18.16
C GLU A 237 -10.22 -1.13 19.34
N ASN A 238 -11.54 -1.14 19.09
CA ASN A 238 -12.54 -0.74 20.10
C ASN A 238 -12.95 -1.82 21.11
N TYR A 239 -12.57 -3.08 20.90
CA TYR A 239 -13.04 -4.19 21.74
C TYR A 239 -11.87 -4.84 22.46
N GLU A 240 -11.92 -4.91 23.78
CA GLU A 240 -10.97 -5.67 24.60
C GLU A 240 -11.53 -7.08 24.86
N PHE A 241 -10.68 -8.11 24.78
CA PHE A 241 -11.12 -9.48 25.09
C PHE A 241 -11.42 -9.66 26.57
N LEU A 242 -10.72 -8.90 27.41
CA LEU A 242 -10.92 -8.81 28.84
C LEU A 242 -10.82 -7.33 29.22
N SER A 243 -11.93 -6.75 29.68
CA SER A 243 -11.96 -5.36 30.12
C SER A 243 -11.23 -5.24 31.46
N SER A 244 -10.01 -4.70 31.42
CA SER A 244 -9.21 -4.48 32.63
C SER A 244 -9.86 -3.47 33.57
N GLN A 245 -10.54 -2.46 33.01
CA GLN A 245 -11.28 -1.44 33.76
C GLN A 245 -12.46 -2.03 34.53
N GLU A 246 -13.27 -2.88 33.87
CA GLU A 246 -14.41 -3.53 34.53
C GLU A 246 -13.98 -4.44 35.69
N ILE A 247 -12.78 -5.02 35.62
CA ILE A 247 -12.27 -5.88 36.70
C ILE A 247 -11.65 -5.05 37.82
N ALA A 248 -11.01 -3.92 37.51
CA ALA A 248 -10.34 -3.05 38.47
C ALA A 248 -11.30 -2.15 39.27
N ASP A 249 -12.38 -1.66 38.66
CA ASP A 249 -13.31 -0.71 39.30
C ASP A 249 -14.35 -1.40 40.20
N ASN A 250 -14.56 -2.68 39.97
CA ASN A 250 -15.51 -3.45 40.74
C ASN A 250 -14.85 -3.96 42.02
N ARG A 251 -15.63 -3.86 43.10
CA ARG A 251 -15.36 -4.40 44.45
C ARG A 251 -14.50 -5.69 44.43
N PRO A 252 -13.78 -5.99 45.52
CA PRO A 252 -13.06 -7.26 45.65
C PRO A 252 -13.99 -8.45 45.36
N TRP A 253 -13.57 -9.33 44.46
CA TRP A 253 -14.37 -10.41 43.92
C TRP A 253 -14.23 -11.67 44.76
N TYR A 254 -15.28 -12.49 44.83
CA TYR A 254 -15.09 -13.88 45.21
C TYR A 254 -14.41 -14.63 44.06
N LEU A 255 -13.59 -15.64 44.36
CA LEU A 255 -12.86 -16.40 43.34
C LEU A 255 -13.81 -16.96 42.25
N TYR A 256 -14.95 -17.51 42.66
CA TYR A 256 -15.97 -18.01 41.73
C TYR A 256 -16.53 -16.91 40.81
N GLU A 257 -16.82 -15.72 41.34
CA GLU A 257 -17.38 -14.61 40.55
C GLU A 257 -16.36 -14.11 39.52
N LEU A 258 -15.08 -14.05 39.90
CA LEU A 258 -14.00 -13.66 39.01
C LEU A 258 -13.76 -14.71 37.92
N GLU A 259 -13.75 -16.00 38.28
CA GLU A 259 -13.65 -17.13 37.35
C GLU A 259 -14.75 -17.06 36.28
N GLU A 260 -16.01 -16.90 36.71
CA GLU A 260 -17.17 -16.82 35.82
C GLU A 260 -17.08 -15.60 34.89
N LYS A 261 -16.66 -14.44 35.40
CA LYS A 261 -16.51 -13.21 34.60
C LYS A 261 -15.43 -13.33 33.54
N VAL A 262 -14.27 -13.91 33.89
CA VAL A 262 -13.18 -14.11 32.93
C VAL A 262 -13.63 -15.11 31.85
N ILE A 263 -14.22 -16.25 32.23
CA ILE A 263 -14.69 -17.26 31.27
C ILE A 263 -15.74 -16.66 30.32
N THR A 264 -16.75 -15.99 30.87
CA THR A 264 -17.85 -15.39 30.10
C THR A 264 -17.33 -14.32 29.13
N SER A 265 -16.39 -13.48 29.56
CA SER A 265 -15.76 -12.47 28.70
C SER A 265 -14.99 -13.09 27.55
N LEU A 266 -14.21 -14.16 27.81
CA LEU A 266 -13.46 -14.87 26.78
C LEU A 266 -14.37 -15.60 25.78
N GLU A 267 -15.47 -16.20 26.23
CA GLU A 267 -16.47 -16.81 25.35
C GLU A 267 -17.16 -15.77 24.46
N ASN A 268 -17.53 -14.62 25.03
CA ASN A 268 -18.12 -13.51 24.28
C ASN A 268 -17.12 -12.94 23.26
N ALA A 269 -15.84 -12.84 23.63
CA ALA A 269 -14.78 -12.46 22.71
C ALA A 269 -14.67 -13.44 21.54
N ARG A 270 -14.70 -14.75 21.82
CA ARG A 270 -14.67 -15.80 20.77
C ARG A 270 -15.88 -15.68 19.83
N LYS A 271 -17.10 -15.55 20.36
CA LYS A 271 -18.32 -15.36 19.56
C LYS A 271 -18.23 -14.13 18.66
N ARG A 272 -17.69 -13.03 19.19
CA ARG A 272 -17.52 -11.77 18.44
C ARG A 272 -16.45 -11.88 17.35
N ILE A 273 -15.35 -12.58 17.60
CA ILE A 273 -14.34 -12.89 16.59
C ILE A 273 -14.94 -13.75 15.47
N LEU A 274 -15.72 -14.78 15.80
CA LEU A 274 -16.41 -15.59 14.79
C LEU A 274 -17.37 -14.74 13.95
N HIS A 275 -18.22 -13.94 14.60
CA HIS A 275 -19.12 -13.00 13.91
C HIS A 275 -18.35 -12.04 12.98
N PHE A 276 -17.17 -11.57 13.41
CA PHE A 276 -16.30 -10.74 12.59
C PHE A 276 -15.80 -11.46 11.33
N ILE A 277 -15.35 -12.72 11.45
CA ILE A 277 -14.89 -13.50 10.29
C ILE A 277 -16.06 -13.70 9.30
N PHE A 278 -17.28 -13.93 9.80
CA PHE A 278 -18.48 -13.97 8.96
C PHE A 278 -18.74 -12.64 8.25
N ARG A 279 -18.61 -11.50 8.95
CA ARG A 279 -18.76 -10.17 8.35
C ARG A 279 -17.70 -9.89 7.28
N CYS A 280 -16.49 -10.42 7.44
CA CYS A 280 -15.46 -10.37 6.41
C CYS A 280 -15.86 -11.16 5.15
N ALA A 281 -16.39 -12.37 5.32
CA ALA A 281 -16.89 -13.17 4.21
C ALA A 281 -18.07 -12.49 3.50
N GLU A 282 -19.01 -11.92 4.25
CA GLU A 282 -20.13 -11.13 3.71
C GLU A 282 -19.64 -9.90 2.93
N HIS A 283 -18.64 -9.19 3.47
CA HIS A 283 -18.05 -8.02 2.79
C HIS A 283 -17.35 -8.42 1.49
N MET A 284 -16.58 -9.51 1.51
CA MET A 284 -15.99 -10.06 0.29
C MET A 284 -17.09 -10.40 -0.73
N TRP A 285 -18.18 -11.04 -0.31
CA TRP A 285 -19.31 -11.34 -1.18
C TRP A 285 -19.94 -10.08 -1.82
N ARG A 286 -20.15 -9.01 -1.03
CA ARG A 286 -20.64 -7.73 -1.57
C ARG A 286 -19.73 -7.12 -2.63
N HIS A 287 -18.42 -7.32 -2.49
CA HIS A 287 -17.41 -6.83 -3.43
C HIS A 287 -17.04 -7.85 -4.52
N GLN A 288 -17.90 -8.83 -4.81
CA GLN A 288 -17.64 -9.89 -5.79
C GLN A 288 -17.06 -9.39 -7.12
N LYS A 289 -17.63 -8.32 -7.68
CA LYS A 289 -17.19 -7.73 -8.96
C LYS A 289 -15.69 -7.36 -9.00
N GLN A 290 -15.06 -7.12 -7.85
CA GLN A 290 -13.66 -6.70 -7.76
C GLN A 290 -12.68 -7.87 -7.79
N TRP A 291 -13.09 -9.06 -7.32
CA TRP A 291 -12.26 -10.26 -7.28
C TRP A 291 -12.75 -11.39 -8.18
N ASP A 292 -13.90 -11.24 -8.84
CA ASP A 292 -14.42 -12.19 -9.84
C ASP A 292 -13.43 -12.40 -10.98
N LYS A 293 -12.68 -11.35 -11.34
CA LYS A 293 -11.58 -11.43 -12.32
C LYS A 293 -10.42 -12.32 -11.88
N LEU A 294 -10.30 -12.58 -10.58
CA LEU A 294 -9.28 -13.45 -10.00
C LEU A 294 -9.74 -14.91 -9.98
N LEU A 295 -10.94 -15.26 -10.43
CA LEU A 295 -11.37 -16.65 -10.60
C LEU A 295 -11.00 -17.15 -12.00
N SER A 296 -10.41 -18.34 -12.08
CA SER A 296 -10.12 -18.98 -13.38
C SER A 296 -11.41 -19.59 -13.93
N ARG A 297 -11.76 -19.26 -15.18
CA ARG A 297 -13.00 -19.75 -15.83
C ARG A 297 -13.01 -21.25 -16.09
N GLU A 298 -11.83 -21.87 -16.20
CA GLU A 298 -11.69 -23.26 -16.64
C GLU A 298 -11.43 -24.23 -15.48
N HIS A 299 -10.75 -23.78 -14.40
CA HIS A 299 -10.26 -24.64 -13.32
C HIS A 299 -10.38 -23.96 -11.94
N GLY A 300 -11.60 -23.77 -11.43
CA GLY A 300 -11.83 -23.42 -10.02
C GLY A 300 -11.10 -22.18 -9.49
N VAL A 301 -10.54 -22.28 -8.28
CA VAL A 301 -9.89 -21.17 -7.55
C VAL A 301 -8.52 -20.87 -8.18
N SER A 302 -8.34 -19.67 -8.74
CA SER A 302 -7.03 -19.24 -9.28
C SER A 302 -5.98 -19.10 -8.18
N ALA A 303 -4.70 -19.21 -8.54
CA ALA A 303 -3.57 -18.92 -7.66
C ALA A 303 -3.67 -17.50 -7.05
N ASP A 304 -4.20 -16.52 -7.77
CA ASP A 304 -4.34 -15.15 -7.27
C ASP A 304 -5.48 -15.01 -6.25
N MET A 305 -6.54 -15.80 -6.38
CA MET A 305 -7.60 -15.86 -5.37
C MET A 305 -7.08 -16.52 -4.09
N VAL A 306 -6.29 -17.59 -4.20
CA VAL A 306 -5.63 -18.21 -3.05
C VAL A 306 -4.68 -17.21 -2.36
N ARG A 307 -3.91 -16.44 -3.13
CA ARG A 307 -3.04 -15.37 -2.58
C ARG A 307 -3.84 -14.31 -1.84
N LEU A 308 -4.98 -13.87 -2.39
CA LEU A 308 -5.86 -12.91 -1.73
C LEU A 308 -6.38 -13.45 -0.40
N LEU A 309 -6.91 -14.68 -0.38
CA LEU A 309 -7.44 -15.30 0.83
C LEU A 309 -6.35 -15.53 1.88
N ASN A 310 -5.16 -15.94 1.46
CA ASN A 310 -4.01 -16.10 2.35
C ASN A 310 -3.56 -14.75 2.92
N CYS A 311 -3.56 -13.67 2.11
CA CYS A 311 -3.28 -12.33 2.60
C CYS A 311 -4.29 -11.91 3.67
N ILE A 312 -5.59 -12.02 3.39
CA ILE A 312 -6.67 -11.70 4.34
C ILE A 312 -6.55 -12.51 5.63
N THR A 313 -6.25 -13.81 5.51
CA THR A 313 -6.05 -14.71 6.66
C THR A 313 -4.83 -14.28 7.47
N SER A 314 -3.70 -14.01 6.81
CA SER A 314 -2.46 -13.58 7.46
C SER A 314 -2.62 -12.25 8.20
N LEU A 315 -3.34 -11.29 7.61
CA LEU A 315 -3.64 -10.00 8.22
C LEU A 315 -4.54 -10.19 9.45
N THR A 316 -5.59 -11.01 9.32
CA THR A 316 -6.51 -11.31 10.43
C THR A 316 -5.77 -11.98 11.58
N CYS A 317 -4.96 -13.02 11.31
CA CYS A 317 -4.15 -13.68 12.32
C CYS A 317 -3.16 -12.72 13.00
N ARG A 318 -2.48 -11.87 12.23
CA ARG A 318 -1.56 -10.87 12.79
C ARG A 318 -2.27 -9.90 13.72
N ARG A 319 -3.43 -9.40 13.33
CA ARG A 319 -4.20 -8.44 14.14
C ARG A 319 -4.74 -9.09 15.41
N LEU A 320 -5.28 -10.31 15.31
CA LEU A 320 -5.71 -11.07 16.49
C LEU A 320 -4.55 -11.32 17.44
N ARG A 321 -3.38 -11.72 16.94
CA ARG A 321 -2.19 -11.92 17.77
C ARG A 321 -1.78 -10.66 18.53
N VAL A 322 -1.73 -9.50 17.86
CA VAL A 322 -1.42 -8.23 18.52
C VAL A 322 -2.43 -7.94 19.62
N LYS A 323 -3.71 -8.19 19.39
CA LYS A 323 -4.75 -7.95 20.39
C LYS A 323 -4.71 -8.93 21.56
N THR A 324 -4.47 -10.21 21.31
CA THR A 324 -4.28 -11.22 22.36
C THR A 324 -3.10 -10.85 23.25
N LEU A 325 -1.97 -10.45 22.66
CA LEU A 325 -0.78 -10.03 23.42
C LEU A 325 -1.07 -8.76 24.24
N ALA A 326 -1.78 -7.78 23.67
CA ALA A 326 -2.18 -6.59 24.41
C ALA A 326 -3.12 -6.93 25.59
N THR A 327 -4.01 -7.91 25.41
CA THR A 327 -4.91 -8.37 26.50
C THR A 327 -4.12 -9.05 27.60
N VAL A 328 -3.16 -9.92 27.25
CA VAL A 328 -2.28 -10.57 28.23
C VAL A 328 -1.47 -9.52 29.00
N ASP A 329 -0.91 -8.53 28.31
CA ASP A 329 -0.15 -7.44 28.94
C ASP A 329 -1.03 -6.58 29.87
N ALA A 330 -2.27 -6.27 29.46
CA ALA A 330 -3.21 -5.56 30.32
C ALA A 330 -3.59 -6.39 31.56
N TRP A 331 -3.82 -7.69 31.39
CA TRP A 331 -4.13 -8.61 32.48
C TRP A 331 -2.97 -8.78 33.47
N THR A 332 -1.74 -8.94 32.96
CA THR A 332 -0.55 -9.03 33.81
C THR A 332 -0.29 -7.71 34.55
N LYS A 333 -0.43 -6.56 33.89
CA LYS A 333 -0.34 -5.25 34.54
C LYS A 333 -1.37 -5.07 35.65
N LEU A 334 -2.61 -5.51 35.42
CA LEU A 334 -3.65 -5.50 36.43
C LEU A 334 -3.27 -6.38 37.63
N ILE A 335 -2.75 -7.59 37.41
CA ILE A 335 -2.32 -8.45 38.52
C ILE A 335 -1.13 -7.83 39.27
N LEU A 336 -0.17 -7.26 38.55
CA LEU A 336 1.02 -6.63 39.12
C LEU A 336 0.69 -5.36 39.91
N SER A 337 -0.36 -4.61 39.55
CA SER A 337 -0.77 -3.43 40.33
C SER A 337 -1.26 -3.77 41.73
N TYR A 338 -1.66 -5.02 41.99
CA TYR A 338 -2.02 -5.50 43.34
C TYR A 338 -0.83 -6.11 44.11
N GLN A 339 0.38 -6.13 43.56
CA GLN A 339 1.55 -6.50 44.35
C GLN A 339 1.83 -5.42 45.40
N PRO A 340 2.12 -5.80 46.66
CA PRO A 340 2.45 -4.82 47.68
C PRO A 340 3.72 -4.08 47.29
N SER A 341 3.61 -2.77 47.06
CA SER A 341 4.77 -1.89 47.06
C SER A 341 5.17 -1.66 48.51
N ASP A 342 6.42 -1.99 48.86
CA ASP A 342 6.98 -1.76 50.20
C ASP A 342 6.94 -0.27 50.62
N CYS A 343 6.68 0.65 49.68
CA CYS A 343 6.73 2.10 49.87
C CYS A 343 5.37 2.82 49.84
N ALA A 344 4.23 2.12 49.67
CA ALA A 344 2.92 2.78 49.56
C ALA A 344 2.20 2.92 50.91
N GLU A 345 1.78 4.14 51.23
CA GLU A 345 0.91 4.43 52.38
C GLU A 345 -0.37 3.58 52.33
N GLU A 346 -0.88 3.17 53.49
CA GLU A 346 -1.99 2.21 53.61
C GLU A 346 -3.29 2.67 52.91
N LYS A 347 -3.45 3.99 52.68
CA LYS A 347 -4.57 4.60 51.95
C LYS A 347 -4.44 4.55 50.42
N GLU A 348 -3.23 4.37 49.89
CA GLU A 348 -2.95 4.32 48.44
C GLU A 348 -2.88 2.88 47.91
N ARG A 349 -2.99 1.88 48.80
CA ARG A 349 -3.00 0.48 48.38
C ARG A 349 -4.30 0.17 47.62
N PRO A 350 -4.22 -0.39 46.41
CA PRO A 350 -5.42 -0.82 45.70
C PRO A 350 -6.16 -1.88 46.52
N LYS A 351 -7.50 -1.78 46.54
CA LYS A 351 -8.37 -2.75 47.25
C LYS A 351 -8.04 -4.17 46.78
N PRO A 352 -8.05 -5.20 47.64
CA PRO A 352 -7.68 -6.55 47.23
C PRO A 352 -8.56 -7.04 46.08
N LEU A 353 -7.95 -7.68 45.08
CA LEU A 353 -8.68 -8.20 43.92
C LEU A 353 -9.61 -9.37 44.29
N ILE A 354 -9.18 -10.25 45.21
CA ILE A 354 -9.88 -11.46 45.63
C ILE A 354 -10.21 -11.40 47.13
N LYS A 355 -11.45 -11.73 47.48
CA LYS A 355 -11.92 -11.94 48.86
C LYS A 355 -12.13 -13.42 49.13
N PHE A 356 -11.67 -13.86 50.30
CA PHE A 356 -11.96 -15.18 50.86
C PHE A 356 -12.93 -15.03 52.03
N LYS A 357 -13.89 -15.95 52.17
CA LYS A 357 -14.77 -16.00 53.33
C LYS A 357 -14.01 -16.68 54.48
N LEU A 358 -13.91 -16.01 55.63
CA LEU A 358 -13.11 -16.45 56.78
C LEU A 358 -13.80 -17.52 57.66
N ASP A 359 -15.03 -17.94 57.32
CA ASP A 359 -15.75 -19.03 58.03
C ASP A 359 -15.11 -20.42 57.83
N ILE A 360 -13.93 -20.45 57.24
CA ILE A 360 -13.26 -21.59 56.62
C ILE A 360 -12.03 -21.93 57.48
N THR A 361 -11.80 -23.21 57.78
CA THR A 361 -10.63 -23.62 58.60
C THR A 361 -9.31 -23.23 57.92
N VAL A 362 -8.22 -23.08 58.70
CA VAL A 362 -6.90 -22.66 58.18
C VAL A 362 -6.42 -23.53 57.00
N GLU A 363 -6.73 -24.83 57.04
CA GLU A 363 -6.41 -25.78 55.96
C GLU A 363 -7.21 -25.51 54.67
N GLN A 364 -8.50 -25.20 54.80
CA GLN A 364 -9.38 -24.89 53.67
C GLN A 364 -9.04 -23.52 53.05
N LEU A 365 -8.58 -22.54 53.85
CA LEU A 365 -8.06 -21.26 53.33
C LEU A 365 -6.80 -21.46 52.48
N GLY A 366 -5.90 -22.36 52.90
CA GLY A 366 -4.72 -22.74 52.12
C GLY A 366 -5.08 -23.33 50.75
N MET A 367 -6.09 -24.20 50.70
CA MET A 367 -6.59 -24.79 49.45
C MET A 367 -7.18 -23.74 48.50
N GLU A 368 -7.96 -22.79 49.00
CA GLU A 368 -8.54 -21.71 48.19
C GLU A 368 -7.48 -20.74 47.63
N MET A 369 -6.39 -20.48 48.37
CA MET A 369 -5.26 -19.70 47.86
C MET A 369 -4.49 -20.42 46.75
N ILE A 370 -4.29 -21.73 46.88
CA ILE A 370 -3.68 -22.55 45.82
C ILE A 370 -4.55 -22.51 44.57
N ARG A 371 -5.87 -22.71 44.74
CA ARG A 371 -6.85 -22.63 43.64
C ARG A 371 -6.84 -21.28 42.94
N ALA A 372 -6.80 -20.17 43.71
CA ALA A 372 -6.71 -18.83 43.14
C ALA A 372 -5.43 -18.63 42.31
N ARG A 373 -4.29 -19.15 42.78
CA ARG A 373 -3.03 -19.11 42.04
C ARG A 373 -3.09 -19.94 40.76
N GLU A 374 -3.66 -21.14 40.82
CA GLU A 374 -3.87 -22.01 39.66
C GLU A 374 -4.81 -21.36 38.63
N PHE A 375 -5.86 -20.67 39.10
CA PHE A 375 -6.75 -19.91 38.22
C PHE A 375 -6.02 -18.78 37.50
N ILE A 376 -5.24 -17.96 38.22
CA ILE A 376 -4.47 -16.88 37.61
C ILE A 376 -3.47 -17.46 36.59
N ALA A 377 -2.77 -18.54 36.93
CA ALA A 377 -1.86 -19.22 36.01
C ALA A 377 -2.57 -19.79 34.77
N SER A 378 -3.77 -20.36 34.93
CA SER A 378 -4.56 -20.95 33.83
C SER A 378 -5.31 -19.93 32.97
N SER A 379 -5.53 -18.72 33.47
CA SER A 379 -6.19 -17.63 32.71
C SER A 379 -5.41 -17.22 31.46
N VAL A 380 -4.07 -17.22 31.51
CA VAL A 380 -3.23 -16.80 30.37
C VAL A 380 -3.32 -17.79 29.21
N PRO A 381 -3.16 -19.12 29.40
CA PRO A 381 -3.46 -20.11 28.37
C PRO A 381 -4.87 -19.98 27.80
N ARG A 382 -5.89 -19.76 28.63
CA ARG A 382 -7.29 -19.59 28.20
C ARG A 382 -7.48 -18.38 27.28
N ILE A 383 -6.75 -17.27 27.53
CA ILE A 383 -6.76 -16.11 26.62
C ILE A 383 -6.24 -16.49 25.22
N PHE A 384 -5.23 -17.34 25.12
CA PHE A 384 -4.73 -17.83 23.83
C PHE A 384 -5.70 -18.77 23.13
N GLU A 385 -6.41 -19.62 23.88
CA GLU A 385 -7.41 -20.55 23.35
C GLU A 385 -8.55 -19.84 22.60
N VAL A 386 -8.90 -18.62 22.99
CA VAL A 386 -9.90 -17.79 22.27
C VAL A 386 -9.58 -17.67 20.78
N THR A 387 -8.30 -17.56 20.44
CA THR A 387 -7.82 -17.40 19.05
C THR A 387 -7.47 -18.70 18.35
N LYS A 388 -7.57 -19.83 19.04
CA LYS A 388 -7.22 -21.15 18.50
C LYS A 388 -8.35 -21.70 17.62
N ASP A 389 -7.97 -22.41 16.56
CA ASP A 389 -8.86 -23.16 15.66
C ASP A 389 -10.00 -22.32 15.07
N LEU A 390 -9.69 -21.08 14.66
CA LEU A 390 -10.64 -20.20 13.97
C LEU A 390 -10.74 -20.56 12.49
N PRO A 391 -11.96 -20.55 11.91
CA PRO A 391 -12.14 -20.77 10.48
C PRO A 391 -11.54 -19.62 9.67
N SER A 392 -10.92 -19.93 8.53
CA SER A 392 -10.47 -18.89 7.59
C SER A 392 -11.66 -18.31 6.83
N VAL A 393 -11.53 -17.06 6.37
CA VAL A 393 -12.57 -16.42 5.52
C VAL A 393 -12.84 -17.26 4.27
N GLY A 394 -11.79 -17.85 3.67
CA GLY A 394 -11.92 -18.76 2.53
C GLY A 394 -12.73 -20.00 2.88
N THR A 395 -12.50 -20.61 4.05
CA THR A 395 -13.27 -21.76 4.52
C THR A 395 -14.75 -21.43 4.65
N ILE A 396 -15.11 -20.21 5.10
CA ILE A 396 -16.51 -19.78 5.21
C ILE A 396 -17.13 -19.49 3.84
N MET A 397 -16.38 -18.84 2.95
CA MET A 397 -16.88 -18.49 1.61
C MET A 397 -17.11 -19.71 0.72
N PHE A 398 -16.23 -20.72 0.80
CA PHE A 398 -16.25 -21.90 -0.08
C PHE A 398 -16.75 -23.16 0.63
N ASN A 399 -17.41 -23.03 1.79
CA ASN A 399 -17.98 -24.18 2.49
C ASN A 399 -19.18 -24.75 1.69
N PRO A 400 -19.15 -26.03 1.28
CA PRO A 400 -20.28 -26.66 0.58
C PRO A 400 -21.56 -26.76 1.42
N ASN A 401 -21.46 -26.65 2.76
CA ASN A 401 -22.59 -26.79 3.67
C ASN A 401 -23.30 -25.46 4.02
N HIS A 402 -22.70 -24.31 3.70
CA HIS A 402 -23.37 -23.01 3.77
C HIS A 402 -23.72 -22.56 2.35
N THR A 403 -24.77 -23.17 1.79
CA THR A 403 -25.49 -22.50 0.71
C THR A 403 -26.02 -21.19 1.28
N TYR A 404 -25.50 -20.06 0.78
CA TYR A 404 -26.09 -18.74 0.98
C TYR A 404 -27.50 -18.79 0.40
N LYS A 405 -28.48 -19.21 1.19
CA LYS A 405 -29.88 -18.91 0.92
C LYS A 405 -29.97 -17.39 1.01
N LYS A 406 -30.06 -16.77 -0.17
CA LYS A 406 -30.42 -15.36 -0.35
C LYS A 406 -31.57 -15.04 0.62
N VAL A 407 -31.31 -14.16 1.57
CA VAL A 407 -32.36 -13.41 2.26
C VAL A 407 -32.46 -12.07 1.56
#